data_AF-A0A1H4WRB5-F1
#
_entry.id   AF-A0A1H4WRB5-F1
#
_cell.length_a   1.000
_cell.length_b   1.000
_cell.length_c   1.000
_cell.angle_alpha   90.00
_cell.angle_beta   90.00
_cell.angle_gamma   90.00
#
_symmetry.space_group_name_H-M   'P 1'
#
loop_
_entity.id
_entity.type
_entity.pdbx_description
1 polymer ?
#
loop_
_entity_poly.entity_id
_entity_poly.type
_entity_poly.pdbx_seq_one_letter_code
_entity_poly.pdbx_strand_id
1 'polypeptide(L)'
;MTAWALVISKDFPDHWDLAQKDGFWDTRPRTKIEPADDISFWMAGTGLIGCARATSATFELTSSHPPAHWHDVATGGYRWRFTLESQSSAPVRQPRWKEMAAATGITVPASNGRIEVKDPKGRAYLRGLFEKEPDFDQAFSDGLAAYAPGDDLRKRAQRDIAVRQGQGQFRNSLIDSYDSTCAVTGSTVLAVLEAAHIDRYYGVHTNHVTNGLLLRADIHTLFDLQRITIDQDVRIRVGPDLIHTEYGSHEGKPLRLPENPSHHPDRDALRRHWESCDWANISQSS
;
A
#
# COMPACT_ATOMS: atom_id res chain seq x y z
N MET A 1 -1.80 4.09 -23.64
CA MET A 1 -2.13 3.72 -22.26
C MET A 1 -3.53 4.20 -21.93
N THR A 2 -4.50 3.30 -22.07
CA THR A 2 -5.86 3.45 -21.58
C THR A 2 -5.99 2.71 -20.24
N ALA A 3 -7.11 2.88 -19.55
CA ALA A 3 -7.46 2.02 -18.43
C ALA A 3 -8.78 1.31 -18.71
N TRP A 4 -8.94 0.13 -18.15
CA TRP A 4 -10.14 -0.70 -18.33
C TRP A 4 -10.70 -1.10 -16.98
N ALA A 5 -12.03 -1.07 -16.86
CA ALA A 5 -12.76 -1.70 -15.76
C ALA A 5 -13.43 -2.97 -16.29
N LEU A 6 -12.94 -4.13 -15.85
CA LEU A 6 -13.52 -5.44 -16.17
C LEU A 6 -14.37 -5.91 -15.00
N VAL A 7 -15.60 -6.32 -15.29
CA VAL A 7 -16.56 -6.75 -14.27
C VAL A 7 -16.67 -8.28 -14.28
N ILE A 8 -16.43 -8.88 -13.13
CA ILE A 8 -16.53 -10.32 -12.87
C ILE A 8 -17.92 -10.63 -12.30
N SER A 9 -18.55 -11.67 -12.84
CA SER A 9 -19.83 -12.15 -12.30
C SER A 9 -19.65 -12.72 -10.89
N LYS A 10 -20.65 -12.52 -10.03
CA LYS A 10 -20.72 -13.14 -8.70
C LYS A 10 -20.78 -14.68 -8.76
N ASP A 11 -21.20 -15.24 -9.90
CA ASP A 11 -21.30 -16.69 -10.09
C ASP A 11 -19.93 -17.34 -10.30
N PHE A 12 -18.90 -16.52 -10.54
CA PHE A 12 -17.53 -16.95 -10.78
C PHE A 12 -16.51 -16.10 -9.99
N PRO A 13 -16.59 -16.12 -8.65
CA PRO A 13 -15.78 -15.25 -7.79
C PRO A 13 -14.27 -15.51 -7.95
N ASP A 14 -13.88 -16.74 -8.26
CA ASP A 14 -12.48 -17.18 -8.31
C ASP A 14 -11.75 -16.79 -9.60
N HIS A 15 -12.45 -16.21 -10.59
CA HIS A 15 -11.85 -15.88 -11.90
C HIS A 15 -10.67 -14.92 -11.79
N TRP A 16 -10.66 -14.05 -10.78
CA TRP A 16 -9.51 -13.18 -10.54
C TRP A 16 -8.28 -13.96 -10.04
N ASP A 17 -8.46 -14.87 -9.09
CA ASP A 17 -7.37 -15.70 -8.56
C ASP A 17 -6.80 -16.63 -9.64
N LEU A 18 -7.67 -17.19 -10.48
CA LEU A 18 -7.26 -17.99 -11.63
C LEU A 18 -6.48 -17.16 -12.65
N ALA A 19 -6.93 -15.95 -12.98
CA ALA A 19 -6.22 -15.06 -13.91
C ALA A 19 -4.84 -14.63 -13.38
N GLN A 20 -4.70 -14.41 -12.08
CA GLN A 20 -3.40 -14.13 -11.45
C GLN A 20 -2.44 -15.30 -11.60
N LYS A 21 -2.93 -16.53 -11.37
CA LYS A 21 -2.14 -17.76 -11.50
C LYS A 21 -1.76 -18.05 -12.96
N ASP A 22 -2.69 -17.80 -13.88
CA ASP A 22 -2.53 -18.11 -15.30
C ASP A 22 -1.73 -17.04 -16.05
N GLY A 23 -1.70 -15.80 -15.54
CA GLY A 23 -1.01 -14.66 -16.16
C GLY A 23 -1.71 -14.12 -17.41
N PHE A 24 -2.99 -14.43 -17.58
CA PHE A 24 -3.78 -13.97 -18.72
C PHE A 24 -5.27 -13.86 -18.38
N TRP A 25 -6.01 -13.18 -19.26
CA TRP A 25 -7.46 -13.07 -19.17
C TRP A 25 -8.11 -13.33 -20.52
N ASP A 26 -9.12 -14.21 -20.49
CA ASP A 26 -9.87 -14.61 -21.68
C ASP A 26 -11.17 -13.81 -21.79
N THR A 27 -11.50 -13.41 -23.01
CA THR A 27 -12.71 -12.64 -23.33
C THR A 27 -13.50 -13.28 -24.47
N ARG A 28 -14.82 -13.15 -24.40
CA ARG A 28 -15.75 -13.69 -25.39
C ARG A 28 -15.81 -12.79 -26.64
N PRO A 29 -16.21 -11.50 -26.52
CA PRO A 29 -15.97 -10.53 -27.59
C PRO A 29 -14.54 -9.97 -27.49
N ARG A 30 -14.00 -9.54 -28.63
CA ARG A 30 -12.70 -8.86 -28.66
C ARG A 30 -12.76 -7.56 -27.87
N THR A 31 -11.93 -7.47 -26.83
CA THR A 31 -11.68 -6.22 -26.09
C THR A 31 -10.40 -5.60 -26.65
N LYS A 32 -10.35 -4.28 -26.87
CA LYS A 32 -9.17 -3.63 -27.47
C LYS A 32 -8.15 -3.25 -26.40
N ILE A 33 -7.64 -4.25 -25.68
CA ILE A 33 -6.53 -4.08 -24.73
C ILE A 33 -5.23 -4.00 -25.52
N GLU A 34 -4.38 -3.02 -25.18
CA GLU A 34 -3.02 -2.85 -25.69
C GLU A 34 -1.98 -3.05 -24.57
N PRO A 35 -0.70 -3.34 -24.89
CA PRO A 35 0.35 -3.41 -23.88
C PRO A 35 0.45 -2.12 -23.05
N ALA A 36 0.73 -2.28 -21.76
CA ALA A 36 0.78 -1.22 -20.75
C ALA A 36 -0.57 -0.54 -20.41
N ASP A 37 -1.70 -1.06 -20.89
CA ASP A 37 -3.01 -0.67 -20.36
C ASP A 37 -3.19 -1.15 -18.92
N ASP A 38 -3.75 -0.28 -18.07
CA ASP A 38 -4.07 -0.60 -16.68
C ASP A 38 -5.47 -1.22 -16.61
N ILE A 39 -5.63 -2.34 -15.91
CA ILE A 39 -6.88 -3.09 -15.85
C ILE A 39 -7.30 -3.21 -14.40
N SER A 40 -8.51 -2.74 -14.09
CA SER A 40 -9.15 -2.84 -12.78
C SER A 40 -10.26 -3.89 -12.83
N PHE A 41 -10.24 -4.83 -11.90
CA PHE A 41 -11.20 -5.91 -11.78
C PHE A 41 -12.23 -5.60 -10.71
N TRP A 42 -13.50 -5.59 -11.09
CA TRP A 42 -14.64 -5.31 -10.24
C TRP A 42 -15.53 -6.55 -10.13
N MET A 43 -15.73 -7.10 -8.95
CA MET A 43 -16.65 -8.21 -8.72
C MET A 43 -18.06 -7.70 -8.43
N ALA A 44 -19.04 -8.20 -9.17
CA ALA A 44 -20.44 -7.88 -8.95
C ALA A 44 -20.88 -8.29 -7.52
N GLY A 45 -21.52 -7.37 -6.81
CA GLY A 45 -21.96 -7.58 -5.42
C GLY A 45 -20.89 -7.33 -4.35
N THR A 46 -19.61 -7.32 -4.72
CA THR A 46 -18.50 -7.14 -3.76
C THR A 46 -17.83 -5.77 -3.94
N GLY A 47 -17.42 -5.42 -5.16
CA GLY A 47 -16.65 -4.19 -5.42
C GLY A 47 -15.34 -4.47 -6.12
N LEU A 48 -14.40 -3.53 -6.00
CA LEU A 48 -13.10 -3.61 -6.63
C LEU A 48 -12.24 -4.69 -5.95
N ILE A 49 -11.55 -5.53 -6.70
CA ILE A 49 -10.84 -6.70 -6.12
C ILE A 49 -9.39 -6.86 -6.57
N GLY A 50 -8.98 -6.18 -7.63
CA GLY A 50 -7.61 -6.26 -8.10
C GLY A 50 -7.32 -5.38 -9.30
N CYS A 51 -6.05 -5.17 -9.56
CA CYS A 51 -5.56 -4.54 -10.77
C CYS A 51 -4.40 -5.32 -11.38
N ALA A 52 -4.29 -5.21 -12.68
CA ALA A 52 -3.21 -5.77 -13.47
C ALA A 52 -2.77 -4.79 -14.53
N ARG A 53 -1.59 -5.02 -15.09
CA ARG A 53 -1.11 -4.35 -16.29
C ARG A 53 -1.08 -5.34 -17.44
N ALA A 54 -1.64 -4.95 -18.58
CA ALA A 54 -1.56 -5.75 -19.80
C ALA A 54 -0.12 -5.84 -20.29
N THR A 55 0.36 -7.06 -20.55
CA THR A 55 1.69 -7.31 -21.11
C THR A 55 1.63 -7.63 -22.60
N SER A 56 0.44 -7.86 -23.15
CA SER A 56 0.20 -8.03 -24.59
C SER A 56 -1.02 -7.25 -25.06
N ALA A 57 -1.11 -7.04 -26.38
CA ALA A 57 -2.38 -6.72 -27.02
C ALA A 57 -3.33 -7.92 -26.94
N THR A 58 -4.63 -7.70 -27.11
CA THR A 58 -5.60 -8.80 -27.23
C THR A 58 -5.42 -9.54 -28.56
N PHE A 59 -5.24 -10.86 -28.49
CA PHE A 59 -5.07 -11.78 -29.61
C PHE A 59 -6.11 -12.91 -29.59
N GLU A 60 -6.28 -13.60 -30.72
CA GLU A 60 -7.23 -14.71 -30.86
C GLU A 60 -6.62 -16.01 -30.33
N LEU A 61 -7.42 -16.80 -29.61
CA LEU A 61 -7.02 -18.10 -29.08
C LEU A 61 -6.93 -19.13 -30.19
N THR A 62 -5.90 -19.97 -30.11
CA THR A 62 -5.70 -21.14 -30.98
C THR A 62 -5.46 -22.38 -30.12
N SER A 63 -5.52 -23.57 -30.71
CA SER A 63 -5.29 -24.84 -30.02
C SER A 63 -3.89 -25.01 -29.42
N SER A 64 -2.93 -24.14 -29.78
CA SER A 64 -1.58 -24.15 -29.20
C SER A 64 -1.46 -23.40 -27.87
N HIS A 65 -2.48 -22.62 -27.49
CA HIS A 65 -2.46 -21.85 -26.25
C HIS A 65 -2.95 -22.71 -25.07
N PRO A 66 -2.36 -22.56 -23.87
CA PRO A 66 -2.81 -23.28 -22.70
C PRO A 66 -4.27 -22.90 -22.38
N PRO A 67 -5.14 -23.88 -22.07
CA PRO A 67 -6.51 -23.58 -21.68
C PRO A 67 -6.52 -22.80 -20.37
N ALA A 68 -7.48 -21.90 -20.24
CA ALA A 68 -7.70 -21.19 -18.99
C ALA A 68 -8.31 -22.14 -17.95
N HIS A 69 -8.06 -21.90 -16.66
CA HIS A 69 -8.62 -22.74 -15.60
C HIS A 69 -10.03 -22.33 -15.16
N TRP A 70 -10.81 -21.64 -16.03
CA TRP A 70 -12.10 -21.07 -15.66
C TRP A 70 -13.12 -22.20 -15.40
N HIS A 71 -13.97 -22.03 -14.40
CA HIS A 71 -14.99 -23.04 -14.10
C HIS A 71 -16.07 -23.11 -15.19
N ASP A 72 -16.17 -22.10 -16.06
CA ASP A 72 -17.14 -22.01 -17.15
C ASP A 72 -16.57 -22.25 -18.55
N VAL A 73 -15.30 -22.69 -18.71
CA VAL A 73 -14.64 -22.84 -20.03
C VAL A 73 -15.50 -23.61 -21.03
N ALA A 74 -16.11 -24.72 -20.61
CA ALA A 74 -16.90 -25.59 -21.47
C ALA A 74 -18.16 -24.93 -22.06
N THR A 75 -18.65 -23.85 -21.44
CA THR A 75 -19.84 -23.10 -21.86
C THR A 75 -19.53 -21.67 -22.32
N GLY A 76 -18.29 -21.22 -22.11
CA GLY A 76 -17.93 -19.81 -22.11
C GLY A 76 -17.67 -19.20 -23.48
N GLY A 77 -17.30 -19.97 -24.51
CA GLY A 77 -17.05 -19.43 -25.85
C GLY A 77 -15.97 -18.35 -25.90
N TYR A 78 -14.95 -18.46 -25.05
CA TYR A 78 -13.79 -17.58 -25.02
C TYR A 78 -13.00 -17.70 -26.32
N ARG A 79 -12.76 -16.57 -27.00
CA ARG A 79 -12.07 -16.53 -28.30
C ARG A 79 -10.84 -15.64 -28.30
N TRP A 80 -10.70 -14.78 -27.31
CA TRP A 80 -9.66 -13.76 -27.27
C TRP A 80 -8.95 -13.79 -25.92
N ARG A 81 -7.65 -13.53 -25.93
CA ARG A 81 -6.81 -13.47 -24.74
C ARG A 81 -5.93 -12.23 -24.78
N PHE A 82 -5.64 -11.68 -23.62
CA PHE A 82 -4.47 -10.84 -23.42
C PHE A 82 -3.69 -11.36 -22.21
N THR A 83 -2.37 -11.25 -22.23
CA THR A 83 -1.54 -11.57 -21.07
C THR A 83 -1.46 -10.36 -20.14
N LEU A 84 -1.34 -10.62 -18.85
CA LEU A 84 -1.33 -9.62 -17.82
C LEU A 84 -0.35 -9.97 -16.71
N GLU A 85 0.07 -8.95 -16.00
CA GLU A 85 0.82 -9.09 -14.75
C GLU A 85 0.00 -8.45 -13.63
N SER A 86 -0.32 -9.23 -12.59
CA SER A 86 -1.02 -8.72 -11.41
C SER A 86 -0.17 -7.64 -10.73
N GLN A 87 -0.79 -6.50 -10.45
CA GLN A 87 -0.12 -5.37 -9.79
C GLN A 87 -0.53 -5.31 -8.31
N SER A 88 -1.82 -5.50 -8.00
CA SER A 88 -2.34 -5.55 -6.63
C SER A 88 -3.68 -6.25 -6.57
N SER A 89 -3.92 -7.03 -5.52
CA SER A 89 -5.23 -7.64 -5.19
C SER A 89 -5.85 -7.03 -3.93
N ALA A 90 -5.29 -5.93 -3.44
CA ALA A 90 -5.71 -5.25 -2.23
C ALA A 90 -5.93 -3.76 -2.54
N PRO A 91 -7.14 -3.37 -3.00
CA PRO A 91 -7.43 -1.96 -3.20
C PRO A 91 -7.34 -1.21 -1.87
N VAL A 92 -6.68 -0.06 -1.89
CA VAL A 92 -6.50 0.83 -0.72
C VAL A 92 -7.83 1.46 -0.32
N ARG A 93 -8.76 1.60 -1.27
CA ARG A 93 -10.11 2.11 -1.06
C ARG A 93 -11.14 1.30 -1.84
N GLN A 94 -12.31 1.10 -1.23
CA GLN A 94 -13.46 0.44 -1.84
C GLN A 94 -14.56 1.45 -2.20
N PRO A 95 -14.50 2.10 -3.37
CA PRO A 95 -15.57 2.99 -3.80
C PRO A 95 -16.83 2.20 -4.15
N ARG A 96 -18.00 2.83 -4.07
CA ARG A 96 -19.22 2.28 -4.68
C ARG A 96 -19.17 2.49 -6.20
N TRP A 97 -19.87 1.64 -6.98
CA TRP A 97 -19.88 1.77 -8.45
C TRP A 97 -20.24 3.19 -8.91
N LYS A 98 -21.27 3.79 -8.32
CA LYS A 98 -21.72 5.16 -8.65
C LYS A 98 -20.60 6.20 -8.44
N GLU A 99 -19.79 6.02 -7.42
CA GLU A 99 -18.66 6.92 -7.13
C GLU A 99 -17.53 6.71 -8.13
N MET A 100 -17.13 5.47 -8.36
CA MET A 100 -16.10 5.14 -9.35
C MET A 100 -16.51 5.64 -10.74
N ALA A 101 -17.76 5.43 -11.12
CA ALA A 101 -18.28 5.86 -12.42
C ALA A 101 -18.24 7.39 -12.58
N ALA A 102 -18.63 8.13 -11.53
CA ALA A 102 -18.54 9.59 -11.53
C ALA A 102 -17.09 10.09 -11.63
N ALA A 103 -16.15 9.46 -10.92
CA ALA A 103 -14.73 9.84 -10.91
C ALA A 103 -14.00 9.48 -12.22
N THR A 104 -14.46 8.45 -12.92
CA THR A 104 -13.84 7.94 -14.16
C THR A 104 -14.52 8.43 -15.44
N GLY A 105 -15.67 9.10 -15.33
CA GLY A 105 -16.48 9.50 -16.47
C GLY A 105 -17.23 8.33 -17.14
N ILE A 106 -17.33 7.18 -16.46
CA ILE A 106 -18.13 6.04 -16.94
C ILE A 106 -19.61 6.39 -16.84
N THR A 107 -20.33 6.24 -17.95
CA THR A 107 -21.78 6.51 -18.05
C THR A 107 -22.63 5.24 -18.12
N VAL A 108 -21.99 4.07 -18.24
CA VAL A 108 -22.64 2.77 -18.39
C VAL A 108 -22.68 2.01 -17.06
N PRO A 109 -23.67 1.12 -16.84
CA PRO A 109 -23.72 0.30 -15.64
C PRO A 109 -22.61 -0.75 -15.61
N ALA A 110 -22.29 -1.24 -14.40
CA ALA A 110 -21.32 -2.33 -14.19
C ALA A 110 -21.64 -3.59 -15.00
N SER A 111 -22.92 -3.82 -15.32
CA SER A 111 -23.37 -4.95 -16.13
C SER A 111 -22.80 -4.95 -17.56
N ASN A 112 -22.20 -3.85 -18.05
CA ASN A 112 -21.54 -3.82 -19.35
C ASN A 112 -20.28 -4.69 -19.42
N GLY A 113 -19.75 -5.17 -18.28
CA GLY A 113 -18.74 -6.23 -18.24
C GLY A 113 -17.31 -5.80 -18.59
N ARG A 114 -17.15 -4.86 -19.53
CA ARG A 114 -15.86 -4.37 -20.05
C ARG A 114 -16.02 -2.90 -20.42
N ILE A 115 -15.35 -2.00 -19.68
CA ILE A 115 -15.57 -0.56 -19.84
C ILE A 115 -14.22 0.14 -19.99
N GLU A 116 -14.05 0.85 -21.09
CA GLU A 116 -12.87 1.67 -21.37
C GLU A 116 -12.96 3.01 -20.62
N VAL A 117 -11.91 3.37 -19.89
CA VAL A 117 -11.75 4.66 -19.22
C VAL A 117 -10.75 5.51 -20.00
N LYS A 118 -11.29 6.45 -20.77
CA LYS A 118 -10.51 7.34 -21.65
C LYS A 118 -9.96 8.57 -20.93
N ASP A 119 -10.68 9.05 -19.92
CA ASP A 119 -10.35 10.30 -19.23
C ASP A 119 -9.04 10.17 -18.44
N PRO A 120 -8.04 11.05 -18.65
CA PRO A 120 -6.78 11.01 -17.91
C PRO A 120 -6.92 11.04 -16.39
N LYS A 121 -7.87 11.82 -15.85
CA LYS A 121 -8.11 11.89 -14.40
C LYS A 121 -8.77 10.61 -13.91
N GLY A 122 -9.70 10.05 -14.67
CA GLY A 122 -10.29 8.75 -14.41
C GLY A 122 -9.26 7.61 -14.36
N ARG A 123 -8.30 7.60 -15.29
CA ARG A 123 -7.20 6.62 -15.29
C ARG A 123 -6.33 6.75 -14.04
N ALA A 124 -5.92 7.99 -13.70
CA ALA A 124 -5.15 8.26 -12.49
C ALA A 124 -5.93 7.89 -11.21
N TYR A 125 -7.24 8.16 -11.17
CA TYR A 125 -8.11 7.77 -10.07
C TYR A 125 -8.12 6.25 -9.88
N LEU A 126 -8.33 5.46 -10.94
CA LEU A 126 -8.31 4.00 -10.85
C LEU A 126 -6.96 3.48 -10.35
N ARG A 127 -5.85 4.04 -10.84
CA ARG A 127 -4.51 3.66 -10.40
C ARG A 127 -4.31 3.95 -8.91
N GLY A 128 -4.73 5.12 -8.45
CA GLY A 128 -4.70 5.53 -7.04
C GLY A 128 -5.57 4.68 -6.10
N LEU A 129 -6.48 3.84 -6.62
CA LEU A 129 -7.21 2.87 -5.79
C LEU A 129 -6.35 1.67 -5.40
N PHE A 130 -5.22 1.45 -6.06
CA PHE A 130 -4.31 0.32 -5.86
C PHE A 130 -2.88 0.72 -5.56
N GLU A 131 -2.47 1.91 -6.00
CA GLU A 131 -1.24 2.54 -5.56
C GLU A 131 -1.36 2.83 -4.07
N LYS A 132 -0.47 2.21 -3.31
CA LYS A 132 -0.20 2.63 -1.95
C LYS A 132 0.48 3.99 -2.05
N GLU A 133 0.15 4.90 -1.13
CA GLU A 133 0.89 6.16 -0.95
C GLU A 133 2.39 5.89 -1.18
N PRO A 134 3.07 6.70 -2.01
CA PRO A 134 4.41 6.39 -2.46
C PRO A 134 5.32 6.09 -1.28
N ASP A 135 6.06 4.99 -1.40
CA ASP A 135 7.16 4.66 -0.51
C ASP A 135 8.09 5.88 -0.44
N PHE A 136 8.42 6.32 0.77
CA PHE A 136 8.99 7.64 1.04
C PHE A 136 10.32 7.90 0.30
N ASP A 137 10.98 6.85 -0.19
CA ASP A 137 12.23 6.92 -0.95
C ASP A 137 12.09 7.48 -2.37
N GLN A 138 10.93 7.36 -3.02
CA GLN A 138 10.78 7.74 -4.45
C GLN A 138 10.20 9.15 -4.66
N ALA A 139 9.53 9.72 -3.66
CA ALA A 139 8.79 10.99 -3.81
C ALA A 139 9.68 12.25 -3.86
N PHE A 140 10.98 12.13 -3.58
CA PHE A 140 11.93 13.24 -3.67
C PHE A 140 12.44 13.51 -5.09
N SER A 141 12.24 12.61 -6.07
CA SER A 141 12.79 12.81 -7.42
C SER A 141 11.88 13.60 -8.37
N ASP A 142 10.56 13.51 -8.23
CA ASP A 142 9.63 14.12 -9.20
C ASP A 142 8.81 15.26 -8.59
N GLY A 143 9.45 16.44 -8.47
CA GLY A 143 8.67 17.66 -8.24
C GLY A 143 9.35 18.83 -7.54
N LEU A 144 10.62 19.14 -7.85
CA LEU A 144 11.15 20.47 -7.53
C LEU A 144 10.49 21.50 -8.47
N ALA A 145 9.26 21.92 -8.14
CA ALA A 145 8.76 23.19 -8.65
C ALA A 145 9.71 24.30 -8.17
N ALA A 146 10.23 25.10 -9.09
CA ALA A 146 11.13 26.20 -8.77
C ALA A 146 10.46 27.14 -7.73
N TYR A 147 11.09 27.29 -6.57
CA TYR A 147 10.64 28.22 -5.53
C TYR A 147 10.60 29.66 -6.07
N ALA A 148 9.45 30.32 -5.98
CA ALA A 148 9.32 31.75 -6.22
C ALA A 148 9.19 32.50 -4.87
N PRO A 149 9.99 33.55 -4.62
CA PRO A 149 9.85 34.36 -3.41
C PRO A 149 8.43 34.94 -3.31
N GLY A 150 7.70 34.60 -2.24
CA GLY A 150 6.32 35.02 -2.01
C GLY A 150 5.28 33.90 -2.08
N ASP A 151 5.66 32.69 -2.50
CA ASP A 151 4.80 31.51 -2.41
C ASP A 151 4.60 31.09 -0.94
N ASP A 152 3.36 31.16 -0.44
CA ASP A 152 3.00 30.60 0.86
C ASP A 152 2.79 29.08 0.75
N LEU A 153 3.92 28.37 0.58
CA LEU A 153 3.97 26.91 0.55
C LEU A 153 3.52 26.28 1.87
N ARG A 154 3.29 27.04 2.96
CA ARG A 154 2.83 26.47 4.24
C ARG A 154 1.43 25.91 4.14
N LYS A 155 0.52 26.48 3.34
CA LYS A 155 -0.82 25.90 3.12
C LYS A 155 -0.77 24.61 2.30
N ARG A 156 0.21 24.50 1.40
CA ARG A 156 0.46 23.29 0.61
C ARG A 156 1.11 22.23 1.49
N ALA A 157 2.16 22.58 2.22
CA ALA A 157 2.78 21.73 3.23
C ALA A 157 1.79 21.32 4.32
N GLN A 158 0.87 22.19 4.76
CA GLN A 158 -0.19 21.86 5.72
C GLN A 158 -1.26 20.96 5.10
N ARG A 159 -1.57 21.09 3.81
CA ARG A 159 -2.43 20.14 3.10
C ARG A 159 -1.73 18.81 2.89
N ASP A 160 -0.46 18.80 2.53
CA ASP A 160 0.35 17.60 2.37
C ASP A 160 0.56 16.92 3.73
N ILE A 161 0.77 17.68 4.81
CA ILE A 161 0.78 17.21 6.20
C ILE A 161 -0.61 16.73 6.62
N ALA A 162 -1.71 17.41 6.26
CA ALA A 162 -3.06 16.97 6.58
C ALA A 162 -3.52 15.76 5.74
N VAL A 163 -2.95 15.57 4.55
CA VAL A 163 -3.12 14.38 3.70
C VAL A 163 -2.28 13.24 4.26
N ARG A 164 -1.01 13.49 4.68
CA ARG A 164 -0.16 12.56 5.42
C ARG A 164 -0.74 12.17 6.79
N GLN A 165 -1.35 13.11 7.50
CA GLN A 165 -2.08 12.92 8.75
C GLN A 165 -3.51 12.46 8.52
N GLY A 166 -3.97 12.44 7.26
CA GLY A 166 -5.25 11.96 6.76
C GLY A 166 -5.35 10.44 6.77
N GLN A 167 -4.93 9.84 7.88
CA GLN A 167 -5.51 8.66 8.48
C GLN A 167 -5.70 7.44 7.56
N GLY A 168 -4.59 6.85 7.13
CA GLY A 168 -4.61 5.41 6.83
C GLY A 168 -5.09 4.64 8.08
N GLN A 169 -5.95 3.63 7.91
CA GLN A 169 -6.54 2.86 9.03
C GLN A 169 -5.48 2.37 10.04
N PHE A 170 -4.29 2.01 9.56
CA PHE A 170 -3.14 1.62 10.39
C PHE A 170 -2.70 2.71 11.38
N ARG A 171 -2.60 3.97 10.91
CA ARG A 171 -2.20 5.10 11.75
C ARG A 171 -3.22 5.34 12.86
N ASN A 172 -4.51 5.31 12.53
CA ASN A 172 -5.56 5.48 13.54
C ASN A 172 -5.53 4.38 14.58
N SER A 173 -5.39 3.12 14.15
CA SER A 173 -5.27 2.00 15.07
C SER A 173 -4.08 2.15 16.03
N LEU A 174 -2.96 2.71 15.58
CA LEU A 174 -1.81 2.99 16.45
C LEU A 174 -2.04 4.19 17.38
N ILE A 175 -2.65 5.28 16.89
CA ILE A 175 -3.05 6.43 17.72
C ILE A 175 -3.94 5.96 18.87
N ASP A 176 -4.95 5.15 18.57
CA ASP A 176 -5.89 4.62 19.57
C ASP A 176 -5.17 3.65 20.52
N SER A 177 -4.30 2.77 20.01
CA SER A 177 -3.61 1.76 20.83
C SER A 177 -2.56 2.35 21.78
N TYR A 178 -1.90 3.43 21.38
CA TYR A 178 -0.86 4.08 22.17
C TYR A 178 -1.38 5.29 22.97
N ASP A 179 -2.70 5.51 23.00
CA ASP A 179 -3.34 6.65 23.67
C ASP A 179 -2.72 7.98 23.22
N SER A 180 -2.61 8.16 21.90
CA SER A 180 -2.03 9.35 21.26
C SER A 180 -0.65 9.76 21.81
N THR A 181 0.16 8.79 22.24
CA THR A 181 1.43 9.05 22.93
C THR A 181 2.59 8.33 22.23
N CYS A 182 3.66 9.07 21.93
CA CYS A 182 4.89 8.50 21.37
C CYS A 182 5.46 7.41 22.29
N ALA A 183 5.75 6.24 21.72
CA ALA A 183 6.28 5.09 22.44
C ALA A 183 7.65 5.33 23.08
N VAL A 184 8.48 6.19 22.47
CA VAL A 184 9.86 6.48 22.90
C VAL A 184 9.98 7.73 23.75
N THR A 185 9.29 8.81 23.36
CA THR A 185 9.48 10.14 23.95
C THR A 185 8.40 10.52 24.95
N GLY A 186 7.25 9.83 24.94
CA GLY A 186 6.07 10.23 25.70
C GLY A 186 5.38 11.48 25.18
N SER A 187 5.77 12.01 24.01
CA SER A 187 5.09 13.17 23.41
C SER A 187 3.62 12.85 23.08
N THR A 188 2.71 13.73 23.48
CA THR A 188 1.26 13.64 23.21
C THR A 188 0.81 14.59 22.10
N VAL A 189 1.75 15.26 21.43
CA VAL A 189 1.45 16.24 20.38
C VAL A 189 1.13 15.49 19.09
N LEU A 190 -0.16 15.24 18.85
CA LEU A 190 -0.64 14.41 17.73
C LEU A 190 -0.06 14.79 16.36
N ALA A 191 0.17 16.09 16.13
CA ALA A 191 0.68 16.61 14.87
C ALA A 191 2.13 16.18 14.54
N VAL A 192 2.91 15.74 15.54
CA VAL A 192 4.29 15.25 15.34
C VAL A 192 4.38 13.73 15.45
N LEU A 193 3.25 13.04 15.68
CA LEU A 193 3.22 11.58 15.77
C LEU A 193 3.07 10.94 14.41
N GLU A 194 3.72 9.80 14.21
CA GLU A 194 3.75 9.02 12.99
C GLU A 194 3.64 7.53 13.31
N ALA A 195 3.05 6.79 12.37
CA ALA A 195 2.89 5.35 12.44
C ALA A 195 4.09 4.72 11.75
N ALA A 196 5.00 4.17 12.54
CA ALA A 196 6.19 3.50 12.07
C ALA A 196 5.93 1.99 11.99
N HIS A 197 6.32 1.34 10.90
CA HIS A 197 6.34 -0.12 10.82
C HIS A 197 7.61 -0.66 11.45
N ILE A 198 7.54 -1.85 12.07
CA ILE A 198 8.72 -2.51 12.65
C ILE A 198 9.42 -3.35 11.58
N ASP A 199 8.68 -4.27 10.95
CA ASP A 199 9.13 -4.94 9.73
C ASP A 199 8.74 -4.15 8.50
N ARG A 200 9.53 -4.32 7.43
CA ARG A 200 9.20 -3.80 6.11
C ARG A 200 7.77 -4.17 5.72
N TYR A 201 7.11 -3.20 5.12
CA TYR A 201 5.73 -3.32 4.72
C TYR A 201 5.60 -4.21 3.47
N TYR A 202 5.08 -5.44 3.64
CA TYR A 202 4.87 -6.41 2.54
C TYR A 202 3.43 -6.41 1.99
N GLY A 203 2.53 -5.56 2.49
CA GLY A 203 1.11 -5.61 2.12
C GLY A 203 0.16 -5.21 3.24
N VAL A 204 -1.14 -5.10 2.94
CA VAL A 204 -2.18 -4.76 3.94
C VAL A 204 -2.20 -5.74 5.13
N HIS A 205 -1.78 -7.00 4.91
CA HIS A 205 -1.61 -8.00 5.96
C HIS A 205 -0.47 -7.71 6.96
N THR A 206 0.38 -6.69 6.70
CA THR A 206 1.41 -6.21 7.64
C THR A 206 0.99 -4.95 8.39
N ASN A 207 -0.20 -4.39 8.11
CA ASN A 207 -0.81 -3.28 8.85
C ASN A 207 -1.49 -3.76 10.14
N HIS A 208 -0.84 -4.66 10.87
CA HIS A 208 -1.26 -5.06 12.20
C HIS A 208 -0.66 -4.09 13.22
N VAL A 209 -1.44 -3.73 14.23
CA VAL A 209 -0.99 -2.87 15.34
C VAL A 209 0.29 -3.41 15.97
N THR A 210 0.44 -4.73 16.03
CA THR A 210 1.64 -5.39 16.55
C THR A 210 2.88 -5.21 15.66
N ASN A 211 2.74 -4.87 14.38
CA ASN A 211 3.84 -4.50 13.50
C ASN A 211 4.08 -2.97 13.48
N GLY A 212 3.57 -2.24 14.47
CA GLY A 212 3.58 -0.79 14.48
C GLY A 212 4.01 -0.17 15.81
N LEU A 213 4.73 0.94 15.70
CA LEU A 213 5.03 1.84 16.80
C LEU A 213 4.46 3.23 16.48
N LEU A 214 3.86 3.88 17.47
CA LEU A 214 3.52 5.31 17.35
C LEU A 214 4.73 6.13 17.81
N LEU A 215 5.40 6.79 16.87
CA LEU A 215 6.66 7.50 17.12
C LEU A 215 6.54 9.00 16.83
N ARG A 216 7.43 9.81 17.42
CA ARG A 216 7.59 11.21 17.02
C ARG A 216 8.39 11.23 15.72
N ALA A 217 8.11 12.14 14.79
CA ALA A 217 8.64 12.11 13.42
C ALA A 217 10.19 12.02 13.34
N ASP A 218 10.91 12.68 14.25
CA ASP A 218 12.37 12.58 14.36
C ASP A 218 12.81 11.16 14.79
N ILE A 219 12.16 10.58 15.81
CA ILE A 219 12.44 9.22 16.28
C ILE A 219 12.06 8.19 15.21
N HIS A 220 10.96 8.39 14.49
CA HIS A 220 10.58 7.54 13.36
C HIS A 220 11.68 7.53 12.29
N THR A 221 12.14 8.72 11.88
CA THR A 221 13.25 8.85 10.93
C THR A 221 14.50 8.11 11.42
N LEU A 222 14.86 8.26 12.71
CA LEU A 222 16.01 7.57 13.28
C LEU A 222 15.81 6.06 13.41
N PHE A 223 14.57 5.61 13.60
CA PHE A 223 14.21 4.20 13.65
C PHE A 223 14.39 3.56 12.28
N ASP A 224 13.84 4.15 11.23
CA ASP A 224 13.96 3.67 9.85
C ASP A 224 15.41 3.68 9.36
N LEU A 225 16.20 4.68 9.77
CA LEU A 225 17.64 4.74 9.50
C LEU A 225 18.47 3.78 10.38
N GLN A 226 17.82 2.94 11.19
CA GLN A 226 18.47 1.98 12.09
C GLN A 226 19.46 2.66 13.05
N ARG A 227 19.20 3.91 13.44
CA ARG A 227 19.97 4.69 14.43
C ARG A 227 19.34 4.67 15.81
N ILE A 228 18.04 4.38 15.90
CA ILE A 228 17.36 4.00 17.12
C ILE A 228 16.65 2.67 16.86
N THR A 229 16.61 1.79 17.84
CA THR A 229 15.94 0.48 17.71
C THR A 229 15.48 0.03 19.10
N ILE A 230 14.79 -1.11 19.15
CA ILE A 230 14.29 -1.70 20.39
C ILE A 230 14.89 -3.10 20.52
N ASP A 231 15.49 -3.41 21.67
CA ASP A 231 16.07 -4.73 21.92
C ASP A 231 15.04 -5.77 22.38
N GLN A 232 15.51 -7.00 22.60
CA GLN A 232 14.67 -8.15 22.99
C GLN A 232 14.02 -7.98 24.37
N ASP A 233 14.60 -7.14 25.23
CA ASP A 233 14.07 -6.77 26.55
C ASP A 233 13.08 -5.60 26.47
N VAL A 234 12.74 -5.15 25.25
CA VAL A 234 11.83 -4.05 24.97
C VAL A 234 12.35 -2.72 25.54
N ARG A 235 13.67 -2.53 25.46
CA ARG A 235 14.35 -1.29 25.80
C ARG A 235 14.79 -0.56 24.55
N ILE A 236 14.73 0.76 24.64
CA ILE A 236 15.18 1.66 23.59
C ILE A 236 16.71 1.61 23.53
N ARG A 237 17.24 1.43 22.33
CA ARG A 237 18.68 1.43 22.06
C ARG A 237 19.00 2.50 21.01
N VAL A 238 20.05 3.26 21.27
CA VAL A 238 20.48 4.43 20.52
C VAL A 238 21.86 4.15 19.95
N GLY A 239 22.03 4.44 18.65
CA GLY A 239 23.26 4.24 17.93
C GLY A 239 24.44 4.99 18.58
N PRO A 240 25.67 4.46 18.48
CA PRO A 240 26.86 5.08 19.09
C PRO A 240 27.11 6.52 18.65
N ASP A 241 26.73 6.86 17.42
CA ASP A 241 26.83 8.21 16.84
C ASP A 241 25.85 9.22 17.47
N LEU A 242 24.77 8.73 18.08
CA LEU A 242 23.74 9.57 18.69
C LEU A 242 23.82 9.64 20.22
N ILE A 243 24.65 8.83 20.87
CA ILE A 243 24.67 8.72 22.33
C ILE A 243 25.02 10.03 23.05
N HIS A 244 25.79 10.92 22.41
CA HIS A 244 26.19 12.22 22.95
C HIS A 244 25.34 13.40 22.44
N THR A 245 24.18 13.11 21.86
CA THR A 245 23.18 14.09 21.39
C THR A 245 21.96 14.10 22.32
N GLU A 246 20.93 14.87 21.97
CA GLU A 246 19.65 14.88 22.67
C GLU A 246 18.99 13.49 22.73
N TYR A 247 19.27 12.60 21.77
CA TYR A 247 18.67 11.27 21.68
C TYR A 247 19.29 10.27 22.65
N GLY A 248 20.54 10.48 23.09
CA GLY A 248 21.23 9.59 24.03
C GLY A 248 20.50 9.45 25.37
N SER A 249 19.69 10.45 25.73
CA SER A 249 18.84 10.39 26.92
C SER A 249 17.77 9.28 26.86
N HIS A 250 17.50 8.70 25.68
CA HIS A 250 16.57 7.58 25.52
C HIS A 250 17.22 6.20 25.68
N GLU A 251 18.55 6.11 25.67
CA GLU A 251 19.28 4.84 25.79
C GLU A 251 18.86 4.07 27.04
N GLY A 252 18.53 2.78 26.86
CA GLY A 252 18.20 1.82 27.91
C GLY A 252 16.83 2.06 28.58
N LYS A 253 16.08 3.11 28.22
CA LYS A 253 14.74 3.35 28.76
C LYS A 253 13.76 2.30 28.26
N PRO A 254 12.74 1.93 29.07
CA PRO A 254 11.70 1.03 28.60
C PRO A 254 10.89 1.69 27.49
N LEU A 255 10.54 0.92 26.46
CA LEU A 255 9.56 1.34 25.46
C LEU A 255 8.17 1.42 26.13
N ARG A 256 7.40 2.48 25.87
CA ARG A 256 6.00 2.53 26.28
C ARG A 256 5.21 1.56 25.40
N LEU A 257 4.48 0.66 26.03
CA LEU A 257 3.62 -0.32 25.38
C LEU A 257 2.14 0.10 25.43
N PRO A 258 1.32 -0.33 24.46
CA PRO A 258 -0.14 -0.23 24.56
C PRO A 258 -0.68 -0.87 25.84
N GLU A 259 -1.77 -0.33 26.37
CA GLU A 259 -2.44 -0.91 27.55
C GLU A 259 -2.97 -2.31 27.25
N ASN A 260 -3.49 -2.53 26.04
CA ASN A 260 -3.94 -3.84 25.58
C ASN A 260 -2.74 -4.73 25.18
N PRO A 261 -2.48 -5.86 25.86
CA PRO A 261 -1.40 -6.77 25.51
C PRO A 261 -1.46 -7.33 24.08
N SER A 262 -2.67 -7.46 23.50
CA SER A 262 -2.81 -7.95 22.12
C SER A 262 -2.33 -6.95 21.06
N HIS A 263 -2.07 -5.70 21.48
CA HIS A 263 -1.54 -4.63 20.63
C HIS A 263 -0.04 -4.43 20.84
N HIS A 264 0.60 -5.22 21.70
CA HIS A 264 2.03 -5.11 21.92
C HIS A 264 2.80 -5.40 20.64
N PRO A 265 3.93 -4.70 20.41
CA PRO A 265 4.75 -4.91 19.24
C PRO A 265 5.25 -6.36 19.20
N ASP A 266 5.25 -6.92 18.01
CA ASP A 266 5.73 -8.27 17.73
C ASP A 266 7.21 -8.38 18.09
N ARG A 267 7.53 -9.27 19.03
CA ARG A 267 8.91 -9.44 19.53
C ARG A 267 9.86 -9.98 18.47
N ASP A 268 9.37 -10.79 17.54
CA ASP A 268 10.18 -11.30 16.44
C ASP A 268 10.47 -10.20 15.41
N ALA A 269 9.51 -9.31 15.16
CA ALA A 269 9.71 -8.12 14.32
C ALA A 269 10.75 -7.17 14.94
N LEU A 270 10.63 -6.88 16.24
CA LEU A 270 11.61 -6.05 16.96
C LEU A 270 13.00 -6.68 16.92
N ARG A 271 13.10 -8.01 17.10
CA ARG A 271 14.37 -8.73 16.98
C ARG A 271 14.98 -8.60 15.58
N ARG A 272 14.19 -8.78 14.51
CA ARG A 272 14.69 -8.60 13.14
C ARG A 272 15.19 -7.18 12.89
N HIS A 273 14.46 -6.17 13.38
CA HIS A 273 14.89 -4.77 13.27
C HIS A 273 16.20 -4.53 14.03
N TRP A 274 16.33 -5.04 15.26
CA TRP A 274 17.56 -5.04 16.04
C TRP A 274 18.74 -5.68 15.29
N GLU A 275 18.55 -6.87 14.74
CA GLU A 275 19.58 -7.61 14.00
C GLU A 275 20.04 -6.90 12.72
N SER A 276 19.17 -6.06 12.14
CA SER A 276 19.49 -5.24 10.97
C SER A 276 20.36 -4.02 11.27
N CYS A 277 20.59 -3.68 12.54
CA CYS A 277 21.44 -2.57 12.95
C CYS A 277 22.91 -3.01 12.98
N ASP A 278 23.74 -2.48 12.08
CA ASP A 278 25.17 -2.86 11.98
C ASP A 278 25.97 -2.66 13.29
N TRP A 279 25.56 -1.72 14.14
CA TRP A 279 26.20 -1.39 15.41
C TRP A 279 25.74 -2.26 16.58
N ALA A 280 24.59 -2.94 16.46
CA ALA A 280 24.01 -3.75 17.53
C ALA A 280 24.85 -5.00 17.85
N ASN A 281 25.57 -5.52 16.87
CA ASN A 281 26.39 -6.74 16.99
C ASN A 281 27.83 -6.48 17.45
N ILE A 282 28.26 -5.21 17.53
CA ILE A 282 29.64 -4.84 17.85
C ILE A 282 29.88 -4.88 19.38
N SER A 283 28.82 -4.79 20.19
CA SER A 283 28.93 -4.68 21.66
C SER A 283 28.97 -6.02 22.42
N GLN A 284 28.93 -7.17 21.75
CA GLN A 284 29.07 -8.49 22.41
C GLN A 284 30.49 -9.08 22.31
N SER A 285 31.45 -8.31 21.79
CA SER A 285 32.85 -8.73 21.63
C SER A 285 33.81 -7.85 22.44
N SER A 286 33.60 -7.75 23.75
CA SER A 286 34.56 -7.14 24.69
C SER A 286 34.46 -7.78 26.06
#